data_AF-A0A1F6HEA0-F1
#
_entry.id   AF-A0A1F6HEA0-F1
#
_cell.length_a   1.000
_cell.length_b   1.000
_cell.length_c   1.000
_cell.angle_alpha   90.00
_cell.angle_beta   90.00
_cell.angle_gamma   90.00
#
_symmetry.space_group_name_H-M   'P 1'
#
loop_
_entity.id
_entity.type
_entity.pdbx_description
1 polymer ?
#
loop_
_entity_poly.entity_id
_entity_poly.type
_entity_poly.pdbx_seq_one_letter_code
_entity_poly.pdbx_strand_id
1 'polypeptide(L)'
;MDQRQMTKRVISGLSHPKAKILAHPTGRLLNKRNGYELIWDELFDYVKKNKKILEINSWPYRLDLPDTLIRKAKELGIKFAINTDSHASDQMDLMRYGVAMARRGWAEKNDIINAMSYNEMTKYLLN
;
A
#
# COMPACT_ATOMS: atom_id res chain seq x y z
N MET A 1 -20.88 7.18 -5.55
CA MET A 1 -19.73 7.92 -6.10
C MET A 1 -19.12 7.04 -7.17
N ASP A 2 -18.93 7.56 -8.38
CA ASP A 2 -18.35 6.78 -9.48
C ASP A 2 -16.83 6.57 -9.31
N GLN A 3 -16.24 5.72 -10.16
CA GLN A 3 -14.81 5.37 -10.13
C GLN A 3 -13.89 6.61 -10.22
N ARG A 4 -14.24 7.59 -11.07
CA ARG A 4 -13.43 8.80 -11.28
C ARG A 4 -13.52 9.74 -10.07
N GLN A 5 -14.72 9.93 -9.52
CA GLN A 5 -14.93 10.68 -8.30
C GLN A 5 -14.21 10.04 -7.11
N MET A 6 -14.23 8.69 -6.98
CA MET A 6 -13.48 7.97 -5.94
C MET A 6 -11.98 8.13 -6.10
N THR A 7 -11.45 8.00 -7.32
CA THR A 7 -10.02 8.19 -7.61
C THR A 7 -9.57 9.60 -7.21
N LYS A 8 -10.33 10.63 -7.60
CA LYS A 8 -10.07 12.03 -7.19
C LYS A 8 -10.10 12.20 -5.67
N ARG A 9 -11.05 11.58 -4.98
CA ARG A 9 -11.13 11.64 -3.51
C ARG A 9 -9.90 11.02 -2.86
N VAL A 10 -9.48 9.83 -3.29
CA VAL A 10 -8.30 9.15 -2.76
C VAL A 10 -7.04 9.98 -2.99
N ILE A 11 -6.84 10.46 -4.23
CA ILE A 11 -5.70 11.33 -4.57
C ILE A 11 -5.73 12.62 -3.74
N SER A 12 -6.90 13.25 -3.56
CA SER A 12 -7.04 14.44 -2.73
C SER A 12 -6.70 14.19 -1.26
N GLY A 13 -6.98 12.99 -0.73
CA GLY A 13 -6.56 12.64 0.63
C GLY A 13 -5.04 12.46 0.73
N LEU A 14 -4.44 11.85 -0.29
CA LEU A 14 -3.01 11.59 -0.34
C LEU A 14 -2.17 12.84 -0.71
N SER A 15 -2.80 13.90 -1.20
CA SER A 15 -2.12 15.10 -1.70
C SER A 15 -1.50 15.97 -0.62
N HIS A 16 -1.90 15.78 0.63
CA HIS A 16 -1.29 16.50 1.73
C HIS A 16 0.23 16.17 1.82
N PRO A 17 1.13 17.17 1.99
CA PRO A 17 2.58 16.94 1.97
C PRO A 17 3.06 15.93 3.03
N LYS A 18 2.38 15.89 4.18
CA LYS A 18 2.67 14.95 5.27
C LYS A 18 2.04 13.56 5.10
N ALA A 19 1.10 13.38 4.16
CA ALA A 19 0.56 12.05 3.87
C ALA A 19 1.59 11.29 3.01
N LYS A 20 2.21 10.24 3.55
CA LYS A 20 3.29 9.50 2.88
C LYS A 20 2.86 8.13 2.37
N ILE A 21 2.01 7.44 3.12
CA ILE A 21 1.57 6.07 2.84
C ILE A 21 0.06 6.06 2.64
N LEU A 22 -0.42 5.44 1.56
CA LEU A 22 -1.84 5.14 1.37
C LEU A 22 -2.14 3.77 1.99
N ALA A 23 -2.84 3.76 3.13
CA ALA A 23 -3.23 2.56 3.84
C ALA A 23 -4.34 1.79 3.09
N HIS A 24 -4.25 0.46 3.08
CA HIS A 24 -5.17 -0.54 2.51
C HIS A 24 -5.94 0.04 1.29
N PRO A 25 -5.25 0.21 0.14
CA PRO A 25 -5.68 1.14 -0.90
C PRO A 25 -7.00 0.82 -1.58
N THR A 26 -7.44 -0.45 -1.59
CA THR A 26 -8.73 -0.84 -2.19
C THR A 26 -9.89 -0.69 -1.22
N GLY A 27 -9.61 -0.67 0.09
CA GLY A 27 -10.61 -0.71 1.14
C GLY A 27 -11.41 -2.02 1.21
N ARG A 28 -10.95 -3.09 0.54
CA ARG A 28 -11.65 -4.38 0.53
C ARG A 28 -11.69 -5.04 1.90
N LEU A 29 -12.72 -5.86 2.11
CA LEU A 29 -12.77 -6.87 3.16
C LEU A 29 -13.15 -8.20 2.51
N LEU A 30 -12.23 -9.16 2.49
CA LEU A 30 -12.43 -10.47 1.88
C LEU A 30 -13.71 -11.12 2.41
N ASN A 31 -14.53 -11.62 1.48
CA ASN A 31 -15.83 -12.23 1.73
C ASN A 31 -16.88 -11.35 2.43
N LYS A 32 -16.66 -10.03 2.54
CA LYS A 32 -17.60 -9.10 3.18
C LYS A 32 -17.89 -7.84 2.37
N ARG A 33 -16.86 -7.22 1.80
CA ARG A 33 -16.96 -5.95 1.08
C ARG A 33 -15.98 -5.95 -0.09
N ASN A 34 -16.50 -5.78 -1.30
CA ASN A 34 -15.67 -5.50 -2.45
C ASN A 34 -14.91 -4.20 -2.25
N GLY A 35 -13.69 -4.10 -2.79
CA GLY A 35 -12.97 -2.84 -2.82
C GLY A 35 -13.75 -1.78 -3.60
N TYR A 36 -13.48 -0.51 -3.33
CA TYR A 36 -14.00 0.54 -4.20
C TYR A 36 -13.21 0.58 -5.52
N GLU A 37 -13.89 0.98 -6.60
CA GLU A 37 -13.29 1.08 -7.91
C GLU A 37 -12.41 2.32 -8.03
N LEU A 38 -11.19 2.14 -8.53
CA LEU A 38 -10.22 3.20 -8.80
C LEU A 38 -9.71 3.09 -10.23
N ILE A 39 -9.30 4.21 -10.81
CA ILE A 39 -8.47 4.24 -12.01
C ILE A 39 -7.02 4.05 -11.54
N TRP A 40 -6.56 2.79 -11.47
CA TRP A 40 -5.28 2.44 -10.87
C TRP A 40 -4.08 3.09 -11.55
N ASP A 41 -4.10 3.24 -12.87
CA ASP A 41 -3.02 3.89 -13.61
C ASP A 41 -2.87 5.36 -13.18
N GLU A 42 -3.99 6.09 -13.01
CA GLU A 42 -3.98 7.47 -12.51
C GLU A 42 -3.43 7.55 -11.07
N LEU A 43 -3.86 6.62 -10.20
CA LEU A 43 -3.37 6.56 -8.83
C LEU A 43 -1.87 6.23 -8.78
N PHE A 44 -1.41 5.28 -9.58
CA PHE A 44 0.01 4.88 -9.63
C PHE A 44 0.89 5.99 -10.18
N ASP A 45 0.47 6.68 -11.24
CA ASP A 45 1.17 7.85 -11.77
C ASP A 45 1.29 8.93 -10.69
N TYR A 46 0.20 9.19 -9.95
CA TYR A 46 0.21 10.13 -8.84
C TYR A 46 1.18 9.70 -7.73
N VAL A 47 1.09 8.45 -7.28
CA VAL A 47 1.93 7.88 -6.22
C VAL A 47 3.40 7.95 -6.61
N LYS A 48 3.74 7.54 -7.84
CA LYS A 48 5.11 7.58 -8.38
C LYS A 48 5.64 9.01 -8.45
N LYS A 49 4.89 9.92 -9.09
CA LYS A 49 5.30 11.32 -9.26
C LYS A 49 5.57 12.02 -7.92
N ASN A 50 4.77 11.71 -6.91
CA ASN A 50 4.83 12.35 -5.60
C ASN A 50 5.61 11.52 -4.56
N LYS A 51 6.32 10.45 -4.99
CA LYS A 51 7.10 9.54 -4.12
C LYS A 51 6.30 9.06 -2.91
N LYS A 52 5.01 8.78 -3.11
CA LYS A 52 4.14 8.20 -2.09
C LYS A 52 4.36 6.69 -2.04
N ILE A 53 3.90 6.08 -0.98
CA ILE A 53 4.07 4.64 -0.70
C ILE A 53 2.68 3.98 -0.67
N LEU A 54 2.58 2.74 -1.13
CA LEU A 54 1.37 1.93 -1.00
C LEU A 54 1.50 0.91 0.13
N GLU A 55 0.44 0.72 0.90
CA GLU A 55 0.41 -0.32 1.93
C GLU A 55 0.15 -1.73 1.34
N ILE A 56 0.83 -2.72 1.91
CA ILE A 56 0.48 -4.14 1.85
C ILE A 56 0.06 -4.57 3.26
N ASN A 57 -1.25 -4.53 3.49
CA ASN A 57 -1.87 -4.82 4.77
C ASN A 57 -1.95 -6.33 4.98
N SER A 58 -1.34 -6.81 6.06
CA SER A 58 -1.23 -8.24 6.37
C SER A 58 -2.46 -8.79 7.10
N TRP A 59 -3.45 -7.96 7.42
CA TRP A 59 -4.66 -8.42 8.08
C TRP A 59 -5.37 -9.47 7.20
N PRO A 60 -5.67 -10.68 7.70
CA PRO A 60 -6.20 -11.77 6.89
C PRO A 60 -7.50 -11.45 6.16
N TYR A 61 -8.33 -10.57 6.72
CA TYR A 61 -9.57 -10.13 6.07
C TYR A 61 -9.35 -8.98 5.07
N ARG A 62 -8.16 -8.40 4.98
CA ARG A 62 -7.82 -7.35 4.00
C ARG A 62 -6.95 -7.90 2.88
N LEU A 63 -5.73 -8.35 3.24
CA LEU A 63 -4.64 -8.67 2.32
C LEU A 63 -4.49 -7.60 1.21
N ASP A 64 -4.49 -6.33 1.60
CA ASP A 64 -4.67 -5.19 0.69
C ASP A 64 -3.42 -4.32 0.72
N LEU A 65 -2.59 -4.24 -0.31
CA LEU A 65 -2.90 -4.40 -1.72
C LEU A 65 -2.96 -5.85 -2.28
N PRO A 66 -3.86 -6.16 -3.25
CA PRO A 66 -3.81 -7.41 -4.01
C PRO A 66 -2.48 -7.60 -4.76
N ASP A 67 -2.03 -8.85 -4.89
CA ASP A 67 -0.76 -9.23 -5.53
C ASP A 67 -0.62 -8.76 -6.98
N THR A 68 -1.70 -8.80 -7.76
CA THR A 68 -1.72 -8.28 -9.14
C THR A 68 -1.43 -6.79 -9.20
N LEU A 69 -1.93 -6.00 -8.24
CA LEU A 69 -1.68 -4.57 -8.16
C LEU A 69 -0.30 -4.28 -7.56
N ILE A 70 0.18 -5.10 -6.62
CA ILE A 70 1.57 -5.04 -6.14
C ILE A 70 2.53 -5.22 -7.33
N ARG A 71 2.29 -6.21 -8.19
CA ARG A 71 3.14 -6.46 -9.37
C ARG A 71 3.20 -5.26 -10.31
N LYS A 72 2.04 -4.70 -10.67
CA LYS A 72 1.96 -3.50 -11.53
C LYS A 72 2.68 -2.30 -10.90
N ALA A 73 2.45 -2.05 -9.60
CA ALA A 73 3.09 -0.95 -8.90
C ALA A 73 4.62 -1.15 -8.79
N LYS A 74 5.10 -2.39 -8.60
CA LYS A 74 6.54 -2.72 -8.62
C LYS A 74 7.16 -2.38 -9.98
N GLU A 75 6.52 -2.77 -11.08
CA GLU A 75 6.99 -2.50 -12.45
C GLU A 75 7.15 -0.98 -12.71
N LEU A 76 6.38 -0.14 -12.00
CA LEU A 76 6.48 1.32 -12.05
C LEU A 76 7.52 1.93 -11.10
N GLY A 77 8.14 1.11 -10.24
CA GLY A 77 9.13 1.54 -9.23
C GLY A 77 8.52 2.09 -7.94
N ILE A 78 7.23 1.86 -7.69
CA ILE A 78 6.54 2.31 -6.47
C ILE A 78 7.02 1.47 -5.28
N LYS A 79 7.29 2.14 -4.15
CA LYS A 79 7.67 1.48 -2.89
C LYS A 79 6.45 1.10 -2.06
N PHE A 80 6.62 0.08 -1.22
CA PHE A 80 5.57 -0.46 -0.37
C PHE A 80 5.93 -0.41 1.12
N ALA A 81 4.92 -0.28 1.96
CA ALA A 81 5.00 -0.51 3.40
C ALA A 81 4.16 -1.74 3.75
N ILE A 82 4.75 -2.73 4.41
CA ILE A 82 4.02 -3.89 4.94
C ILE A 82 3.69 -3.63 6.41
N ASN A 83 2.44 -3.82 6.81
CA ASN A 83 2.03 -3.75 8.21
C ASN A 83 0.94 -4.78 8.51
N THR A 84 0.52 -4.87 9.76
CA THR A 84 -0.43 -5.89 10.24
C THR A 84 -1.81 -5.34 10.58
N ASP A 85 -1.98 -4.02 10.68
CA ASP A 85 -3.20 -3.38 11.18
C ASP A 85 -3.58 -3.92 12.58
N SER A 86 -2.56 -4.18 13.41
CA SER A 86 -2.72 -4.82 14.72
C SER A 86 -3.49 -3.94 15.70
N HIS A 87 -4.52 -4.53 16.29
CA HIS A 87 -5.30 -4.00 17.42
C HIS A 87 -5.02 -4.76 18.74
N ALA A 88 -4.17 -5.79 18.68
CA ALA A 88 -3.65 -6.53 19.82
C ALA A 88 -2.21 -7.01 19.50
N SER A 89 -1.40 -7.30 20.52
CA SER A 89 0.03 -7.61 20.35
C SER A 89 0.28 -8.91 19.59
N ASP A 90 -0.54 -9.93 19.82
CA ASP A 90 -0.50 -11.23 19.13
C ASP A 90 -0.73 -11.10 17.61
N GLN A 91 -1.45 -10.06 17.19
CA GLN A 91 -1.71 -9.80 15.77
C GLN A 91 -0.46 -9.35 15.00
N MET A 92 0.65 -9.03 15.68
CA MET A 92 1.92 -8.71 15.00
C MET A 92 2.48 -9.92 14.23
N ASP A 93 2.12 -11.14 14.63
CA ASP A 93 2.51 -12.38 13.95
C ASP A 93 1.89 -12.52 12.54
N LEU A 94 0.90 -11.68 12.21
CA LEU A 94 0.24 -11.66 10.92
C LEU A 94 1.14 -11.13 9.79
N MET A 95 2.28 -10.49 10.11
CA MET A 95 3.21 -9.89 9.13
C MET A 95 3.58 -10.85 7.99
N ARG A 96 3.65 -12.15 8.27
CA ARG A 96 3.90 -13.21 7.29
C ARG A 96 2.98 -13.17 6.08
N TYR A 97 1.72 -12.74 6.26
CA TYR A 97 0.75 -12.65 5.17
C TYR A 97 1.07 -11.51 4.21
N GLY A 98 1.45 -10.34 4.71
CA GLY A 98 1.88 -9.23 3.86
C GLY A 98 3.16 -9.54 3.10
N VAL A 99 4.13 -10.21 3.76
CA VAL A 99 5.34 -10.71 3.09
C VAL A 99 4.99 -11.72 1.99
N ALA A 100 4.05 -12.64 2.23
CA ALA A 100 3.58 -13.57 1.21
C ALA A 100 2.92 -12.85 0.01
N MET A 101 2.07 -11.85 0.27
CA MET A 101 1.46 -11.03 -0.79
C MET A 101 2.49 -10.24 -1.59
N ALA A 102 3.48 -9.65 -0.92
CA ALA A 102 4.59 -8.94 -1.56
C ALA A 102 5.36 -9.87 -2.51
N ARG A 103 5.72 -11.08 -2.05
CA ARG A 103 6.41 -12.10 -2.88
C ARG A 103 5.56 -12.56 -4.06
N ARG A 104 4.25 -12.73 -3.88
CA ARG A 104 3.33 -13.07 -4.98
C ARG A 104 3.25 -11.97 -6.04
N GLY A 105 3.29 -10.70 -5.61
CA GLY A 105 3.45 -9.53 -6.47
C GLY A 105 4.88 -9.27 -6.95
N TRP A 106 5.79 -10.22 -6.71
CA TRP A 106 7.21 -10.19 -7.07
C TRP A 106 8.02 -9.07 -6.41
N ALA A 107 7.49 -8.35 -5.43
CA ALA A 107 8.24 -7.31 -4.72
C ALA A 107 9.49 -7.89 -4.04
N GLU A 108 10.60 -7.17 -4.13
CA GLU A 108 11.89 -7.53 -3.54
C GLU A 108 12.17 -6.70 -2.30
N LYS A 109 13.24 -7.04 -1.56
CA LYS A 109 13.67 -6.31 -0.36
C LYS A 109 13.76 -4.79 -0.60
N ASN A 110 14.32 -4.39 -1.73
CA ASN A 110 14.53 -2.98 -2.06
C ASN A 110 13.22 -2.24 -2.37
N ASP A 111 12.11 -2.93 -2.58
CA ASP A 111 10.79 -2.34 -2.81
C ASP A 111 10.04 -2.06 -1.50
N ILE A 112 10.49 -2.65 -0.39
CA ILE A 112 9.80 -2.60 0.91
C ILE A 112 10.54 -1.65 1.85
N ILE A 113 9.89 -0.55 2.25
CA ILE A 113 10.51 0.45 3.13
C ILE A 113 10.81 -0.09 4.54
N ASN A 114 10.07 -1.11 4.99
CA ASN A 114 10.30 -1.76 6.29
C ASN A 114 11.66 -2.47 6.38
N ALA A 115 12.29 -2.76 5.24
CA ALA A 115 13.59 -3.44 5.18
C ALA A 115 14.78 -2.46 5.20
N MET A 116 14.51 -1.15 5.19
CA MET A 116 15.52 -0.10 5.38
C MET A 116 15.95 -0.04 6.85
N SER A 117 17.15 0.47 7.10
CA SER A 117 17.53 0.87 8.45
C SER A 117 16.66 2.05 8.93
N TYR A 118 16.61 2.26 10.24
CA TYR A 118 15.86 3.36 10.86
C TYR A 118 16.20 4.73 10.25
N ASN A 119 17.50 5.02 10.07
CA ASN A 119 17.96 6.30 9.53
C ASN A 119 17.58 6.48 8.06
N GLU A 120 17.69 5.41 7.25
CA GLU A 120 17.28 5.42 5.85
C GLU A 120 15.78 5.66 5.70
N MET A 121 14.96 4.93 6.47
CA MET A 121 13.50 5.09 6.45
C MET A 121 13.08 6.49 6.91
N THR A 122 13.70 6.99 7.99
CA THR A 122 13.43 8.34 8.51
C THR A 122 13.74 9.39 7.46
N LYS A 123 14.91 9.32 6.81
CA LYS A 123 15.27 10.20 5.71
C LYS A 123 14.30 10.06 4.54
N TYR A 124 13.89 8.85 4.18
CA TYR A 124 12.95 8.60 3.08
C TYR A 124 11.58 9.25 3.34
N LEU A 125 11.07 9.18 4.56
CA LEU A 125 9.75 9.71 4.92
C LEU A 125 9.73 11.23 5.18
N LEU A 126 10.84 11.80 5.66
CA LEU A 126 10.92 13.23 6.01
C LEU A 126 11.34 14.14 4.85
N ASN A 127 11.96 13.57 3.81
CA ASN A 127 12.15 14.28 2.54
C ASN A 127 10.83 14.42 1.77
#